data_AF-A0A2G4DI76-F1
#
_entry.id   AF-A0A2G4DI76-F1
#
_cell.length_a   1.000
_cell.length_b   1.000
_cell.length_c   1.000
_cell.angle_alpha   90.00
_cell.angle_beta   90.00
_cell.angle_gamma   90.00
#
_symmetry.space_group_name_H-M   'P 1'
#
loop_
_entity.id
_entity.type
_entity.pdbx_description
1 polymer ?
#
loop_
_entity_poly.entity_id
_entity_poly.type
_entity_poly.pdbx_seq_one_letter_code
_entity_poly.pdbx_strand_id
1 'polypeptide(L)'
;MPLIVLPATLTSAHLEPVSSGWASSEVFFENPNACVWAGMAPAVCQAGYRAAYRQHVRVAPTYRELADCEADFTPGECFAADVSRLWSPWLSGFAIITQVQVKSTGGSADPHVRLFSEPLYRGADHRGGTRLISLREKLRNGEHFDKAFIRHRRLQAGSTVADQRLARTFEPQRLFYVSKP
;
A
#
# COMPACT_ATOMS: atom_id res chain seq x y z
N MET A 1 28.20 9.80 -60.42
CA MET A 1 28.40 9.10 -59.14
C MET A 1 28.51 10.13 -58.02
N PRO A 2 27.53 10.29 -57.11
CA PRO A 2 27.77 10.94 -55.84
C PRO A 2 27.98 9.88 -54.73
N LEU A 3 29.03 10.05 -53.93
CA LEU A 3 29.24 9.31 -52.69
C LEU A 3 28.26 9.84 -51.62
N ILE A 4 27.46 8.95 -51.03
CA ILE A 4 26.68 9.23 -49.83
C ILE A 4 27.58 8.93 -48.62
N VAL A 5 27.89 9.96 -47.83
CA VAL A 5 28.54 9.82 -46.52
C VAL A 5 27.44 9.83 -45.47
N LEU A 6 27.23 8.69 -44.78
CA LEU A 6 26.32 8.57 -43.64
C LEU A 6 27.11 8.84 -42.34
N PRO A 7 26.68 9.78 -41.48
CA PRO A 7 27.27 9.92 -40.15
C PRO A 7 26.71 8.82 -39.23
N ALA A 8 27.59 7.95 -38.75
CA ALA A 8 27.28 7.00 -37.68
C ALA A 8 27.31 7.73 -36.34
N THR A 9 26.16 8.27 -35.89
CA THR A 9 26.01 8.70 -34.49
C THR A 9 25.55 7.51 -33.66
N LEU A 10 26.51 6.79 -33.07
CA LEU A 10 26.23 5.87 -31.97
C LEU A 10 25.93 6.71 -30.72
N THR A 11 24.66 6.90 -30.41
CA THR A 11 24.23 7.39 -29.10
C THR A 11 24.62 6.33 -28.07
N SER A 12 25.64 6.63 -27.25
CA SER A 12 25.94 5.83 -26.06
C SER A 12 24.72 5.88 -25.14
N ALA A 13 24.13 4.73 -24.84
CA ALA A 13 23.19 4.60 -23.75
C ALA A 13 23.94 4.94 -22.46
N HIS A 14 23.66 6.10 -21.87
CA HIS A 14 24.11 6.44 -20.53
C HIS A 14 23.44 5.45 -19.57
N LEU A 15 24.20 4.44 -19.13
CA LEU A 15 23.84 3.63 -17.98
C LEU A 15 23.89 4.57 -16.76
N GLU A 16 22.73 5.06 -16.32
CA GLU A 16 22.66 5.79 -15.07
C GLU A 16 23.12 4.87 -13.93
N PRO A 17 24.05 5.31 -13.08
CA PRO A 17 24.45 4.52 -11.92
C PRO A 17 23.23 4.32 -11.02
N VAL A 18 22.88 3.06 -10.74
CA VAL A 18 21.84 2.74 -9.76
C VAL A 18 22.30 3.29 -8.41
N SER A 19 21.64 4.38 -7.97
CA SER A 19 21.93 5.01 -6.70
C SER A 19 21.72 3.99 -5.59
N SER A 20 22.69 3.88 -4.67
CA SER A 20 22.51 3.07 -3.47
C SER A 20 21.30 3.56 -2.69
N GLY A 21 20.39 2.66 -2.32
CA GLY A 21 19.12 3.05 -1.71
C GLY A 21 18.20 1.86 -1.44
N TRP A 22 16.99 2.16 -0.95
CA TRP A 22 15.93 1.17 -0.78
C TRP A 22 15.04 1.17 -2.01
N ALA A 23 15.00 0.05 -2.73
CA ALA A 23 13.98 -0.21 -3.73
C ALA A 23 12.76 -0.85 -3.06
N SER A 24 11.54 -0.48 -3.46
CA SER A 24 10.31 -1.02 -2.91
C SER A 24 9.43 -1.63 -4.00
N SER A 25 8.87 -2.79 -3.74
CA SER A 25 7.80 -3.39 -4.54
C SER A 25 6.60 -3.70 -3.64
N GLU A 26 5.41 -3.70 -4.21
CA GLU A 26 4.17 -3.93 -3.46
C GLU A 26 3.25 -4.87 -4.26
N VAL A 27 2.69 -5.88 -3.58
CA VAL A 27 1.78 -6.86 -4.18
C VAL A 27 0.55 -7.03 -3.29
N PHE A 28 -0.63 -7.12 -3.91
CA PHE A 28 -1.91 -7.17 -3.21
C PHE A 28 -2.52 -8.56 -3.24
N PHE A 29 -3.12 -8.95 -2.12
CA PHE A 29 -3.80 -10.24 -1.98
C PHE A 29 -5.13 -10.06 -1.23
N GLU A 30 -6.18 -10.72 -1.69
CA GLU A 30 -7.49 -10.71 -1.03
C GLU A 30 -7.47 -11.49 0.29
N ASN A 31 -6.70 -12.57 0.35
CA ASN A 31 -6.63 -13.45 1.51
C ASN A 31 -5.31 -14.25 1.52
N PRO A 32 -4.95 -14.90 2.65
CA PRO A 32 -3.69 -15.64 2.75
C PRO A 32 -3.54 -16.76 1.70
N ASN A 33 -4.62 -17.39 1.26
CA ASN A 33 -4.55 -18.46 0.26
C ASN A 33 -4.16 -17.90 -1.12
N ALA A 34 -4.72 -16.77 -1.53
CA ALA A 34 -4.33 -16.08 -2.77
C ALA A 34 -2.83 -15.71 -2.77
N CYS A 35 -2.31 -15.28 -1.62
CA CYS A 35 -0.88 -15.03 -1.43
C CYS A 35 -0.02 -16.30 -1.60
N VAL A 36 -0.43 -17.42 -0.98
CA VAL A 36 0.28 -18.70 -1.12
C VAL A 36 0.23 -19.23 -2.55
N TRP A 37 -0.92 -19.13 -3.22
CA TRP A 37 -1.07 -19.53 -4.62
C TRP A 37 -0.25 -18.67 -5.58
N ALA A 38 0.04 -17.43 -5.22
CA ALA A 38 0.98 -16.57 -5.94
C ALA A 38 2.47 -16.92 -5.69
N GLY A 39 2.75 -17.99 -4.93
CA GLY A 39 4.10 -18.51 -4.70
C GLY A 39 4.82 -17.91 -3.47
N MET A 40 4.15 -17.09 -2.67
CA MET A 40 4.73 -16.57 -1.44
C MET A 40 4.76 -17.65 -0.33
N ALA A 41 5.78 -17.60 0.52
CA ALA A 41 5.89 -18.53 1.65
C ALA A 41 4.68 -18.40 2.60
N PRO A 42 4.06 -19.51 3.05
CA PRO A 42 2.89 -19.45 3.95
C PRO A 42 3.09 -18.60 5.20
N ALA A 43 4.28 -18.62 5.79
CA ALA A 43 4.62 -17.79 6.94
C ALA A 43 4.54 -16.28 6.64
N VAL A 44 4.95 -15.85 5.44
CA VAL A 44 4.84 -14.46 4.96
C VAL A 44 3.37 -14.08 4.79
N CYS A 45 2.58 -14.92 4.14
CA CYS A 45 1.17 -14.65 3.93
C CYS A 45 0.39 -14.53 5.24
N GLN A 46 0.60 -15.46 6.18
CA GLN A 46 -0.05 -15.44 7.49
C GLN A 46 0.38 -14.24 8.34
N ALA A 47 1.69 -13.95 8.38
CA ALA A 47 2.21 -12.81 9.12
C ALA A 47 1.73 -11.48 8.53
N GLY A 48 1.73 -11.36 7.20
CA GLY A 48 1.26 -10.21 6.45
C GLY A 48 -0.21 -9.94 6.73
N TYR A 49 -1.08 -10.93 6.53
CA TYR A 49 -2.51 -10.78 6.81
C TYR A 49 -2.79 -10.42 8.28
N ARG A 50 -2.12 -11.08 9.24
CA ARG A 50 -2.28 -10.77 10.67
C ARG A 50 -1.84 -9.34 11.01
N ALA A 51 -0.78 -8.84 10.40
CA ALA A 51 -0.33 -7.46 10.59
C ALA A 51 -1.33 -6.46 9.99
N ALA A 52 -1.80 -6.71 8.76
CA ALA A 52 -2.84 -5.90 8.11
C ALA A 52 -4.13 -5.86 8.92
N TYR A 53 -4.63 -7.01 9.39
CA TYR A 53 -5.82 -7.09 10.23
C TYR A 53 -5.66 -6.31 11.54
N ARG A 54 -4.53 -6.45 12.23
CA ARG A 54 -4.25 -5.68 13.46
C ARG A 54 -4.22 -4.18 13.19
N GLN A 55 -3.70 -3.77 12.05
CA GLN A 55 -3.71 -2.36 11.64
C GLN A 55 -5.13 -1.90 11.33
N HIS A 56 -5.89 -2.65 10.53
CA HIS A 56 -7.29 -2.39 10.22
C HIS A 56 -8.12 -2.11 11.49
N VAL A 57 -8.06 -3.01 12.48
CA VAL A 57 -8.78 -2.85 13.76
C VAL A 57 -8.42 -1.53 14.48
N ARG A 58 -7.23 -0.97 14.25
CA ARG A 58 -6.80 0.27 14.89
C ARG A 58 -7.11 1.54 14.08
N VAL A 59 -7.05 1.46 12.75
CA VAL A 59 -7.01 2.65 11.89
C VAL A 59 -8.08 2.69 10.80
N ALA A 60 -8.94 1.67 10.71
CA ALA A 60 -10.08 1.70 9.80
C ALA A 60 -10.92 2.97 10.08
N PRO A 61 -11.18 3.79 9.05
CA PRO A 61 -12.01 4.97 9.22
C PRO A 61 -13.44 4.56 9.60
N THR A 62 -14.03 5.28 10.54
CA THR A 62 -15.41 5.07 10.97
C THR A 62 -16.26 6.30 10.66
N TYR A 63 -17.54 6.07 10.34
CA TYR A 63 -18.48 7.06 9.86
C TYR A 63 -19.80 6.99 10.63
N ARG A 64 -20.55 8.09 10.65
CA ARG A 64 -21.88 8.12 11.27
C ARG A 64 -22.94 7.56 10.33
N GLU A 65 -22.84 7.89 9.04
CA GLU A 65 -23.81 7.49 8.01
C GLU A 65 -23.19 6.49 7.03
N LEU A 66 -24.00 5.55 6.53
CA LEU A 66 -23.58 4.59 5.50
C LEU A 66 -23.09 5.32 4.24
N ALA A 67 -23.85 6.31 3.79
CA ALA A 67 -23.56 7.08 2.59
C ALA A 67 -22.19 7.78 2.65
N ASP A 68 -21.75 8.20 3.84
CA ASP A 68 -20.43 8.81 4.00
C ASP A 68 -19.30 7.79 3.88
N CYS A 69 -19.52 6.57 4.40
CA CYS A 69 -18.59 5.46 4.21
C CYS A 69 -18.52 5.05 2.73
N GLU A 70 -19.67 4.87 2.08
CA GLU A 70 -19.73 4.46 0.67
C GLU A 70 -19.27 5.56 -0.30
N ALA A 71 -19.23 6.83 0.12
CA ALA A 71 -18.65 7.91 -0.66
C ALA A 71 -17.11 7.83 -0.70
N ASP A 72 -16.49 7.48 0.43
CA ASP A 72 -15.04 7.30 0.50
C ASP A 72 -14.60 5.90 0.02
N PHE A 73 -15.50 4.92 0.03
CA PHE A 73 -15.24 3.54 -0.37
C PHE A 73 -16.15 3.13 -1.54
N THR A 74 -16.46 1.84 -1.67
CA THR A 74 -17.34 1.31 -2.71
C THR A 74 -18.69 0.95 -2.10
N PRO A 75 -19.83 1.17 -2.78
CA PRO A 75 -21.14 0.70 -2.31
C PRO A 75 -21.15 -0.79 -1.97
N GLY A 76 -21.75 -1.14 -0.83
CA GLY A 76 -21.80 -2.51 -0.31
C GLY A 76 -20.53 -2.98 0.42
N GLU A 77 -19.46 -2.17 0.46
CA GLU A 77 -18.20 -2.52 1.11
C GLU A 77 -18.07 -1.92 2.53
N CYS A 78 -19.16 -1.38 3.05
CA CYS A 78 -19.25 -0.84 4.41
C CYS A 78 -20.17 -1.70 5.28
N PHE A 79 -19.84 -1.80 6.56
CA PHE A 79 -20.66 -2.49 7.56
C PHE A 79 -20.83 -1.64 8.83
N ALA A 80 -21.94 -1.83 9.52
CA ALA A 80 -22.15 -1.24 10.83
C ALA A 80 -21.46 -2.12 11.89
N ALA A 81 -20.51 -1.55 12.63
CA ALA A 81 -19.86 -2.26 13.72
C ALA A 81 -20.84 -2.40 14.91
N ASP A 82 -21.09 -3.64 15.36
CA ASP A 82 -22.15 -3.97 16.31
C ASP A 82 -22.15 -3.14 17.60
N VAL A 83 -20.97 -2.88 18.16
CA VAL A 83 -20.83 -2.19 19.45
C VAL A 83 -20.95 -0.67 19.34
N SER A 84 -20.50 -0.08 18.24
CA SER A 84 -20.46 1.38 18.08
C SER A 84 -21.63 1.90 17.25
N ARG A 85 -22.27 1.05 16.46
CA ARG A 85 -23.25 1.40 15.41
C ARG A 85 -22.70 2.40 14.38
N LEU A 86 -21.38 2.44 14.24
CA LEU A 86 -20.69 3.29 13.27
C LEU A 86 -20.34 2.45 12.05
N TRP A 87 -20.36 3.09 10.89
CA TRP A 87 -20.04 2.45 9.63
C TRP A 87 -18.53 2.41 9.44
N SER A 88 -18.02 1.28 8.96
CA SER A 88 -16.60 1.05 8.69
C SER A 88 -16.46 0.26 7.39
N PRO A 89 -15.43 0.48 6.58
CA PRO A 89 -15.18 -0.35 5.41
C PRO A 89 -14.71 -1.75 5.82
N TRP A 90 -15.07 -2.76 5.03
CA TRP A 90 -14.56 -4.13 5.18
C TRP A 90 -13.06 -4.20 4.91
N LEU A 91 -12.36 -5.07 5.64
CA LEU A 91 -11.02 -5.47 5.23
C LEU A 91 -11.13 -6.39 4.00
N SER A 92 -10.82 -5.85 2.83
CA SER A 92 -10.94 -6.58 1.56
C SER A 92 -9.66 -7.32 1.16
N GLY A 93 -8.53 -7.03 1.82
CA GLY A 93 -7.26 -7.71 1.56
C GLY A 93 -6.08 -7.14 2.33
N PHE A 94 -4.87 -7.48 1.90
CA PHE A 94 -3.61 -6.98 2.45
C PHE A 94 -2.55 -6.84 1.37
N ALA A 95 -1.64 -5.90 1.58
CA ALA A 95 -0.43 -5.76 0.76
C ALA A 95 0.75 -6.47 1.42
N ILE A 96 1.65 -7.02 0.61
CA ILE A 96 3.02 -7.30 1.00
C ILE A 96 3.92 -6.28 0.31
N ILE A 97 4.59 -5.47 1.11
CA ILE A 97 5.56 -4.47 0.63
C ILE A 97 6.96 -5.01 0.94
N THR A 98 7.75 -5.20 -0.10
CA THR A 98 9.14 -5.65 -0.01
C THR A 98 10.06 -4.48 -0.27
N GLN A 99 10.89 -4.15 0.72
CA GLN A 99 11.97 -3.19 0.55
C GLN A 99 13.30 -3.94 0.53
N VAL A 100 14.09 -3.72 -0.52
CA VAL A 100 15.42 -4.31 -0.70
C VAL A 100 16.46 -3.21 -0.68
N GLN A 101 17.51 -3.39 0.12
CA GLN A 101 18.65 -2.47 0.10
C GLN A 101 19.54 -2.77 -1.11
N VAL A 102 19.54 -1.89 -2.09
CA VAL A 102 20.41 -1.95 -3.27
C VAL A 102 21.72 -1.26 -2.93
N LYS A 103 22.83 -2.01 -2.90
CA LYS A 103 24.19 -1.46 -2.75
C LYS A 103 24.84 -1.38 -4.13
N SER A 104 25.38 -0.21 -4.47
CA SER A 104 26.13 0.00 -5.71
C SER A 104 27.52 -0.64 -5.55
N THR A 105 27.72 -1.83 -6.11
CA THR A 105 29.00 -2.55 -6.32
C THR A 105 29.80 -3.07 -5.11
N GLY A 106 30.20 -4.36 -5.18
CA GLY A 106 31.52 -4.81 -4.71
C GLY A 106 31.63 -5.73 -3.49
N GLY A 107 30.56 -6.06 -2.78
CA GLY A 107 30.65 -6.93 -1.61
C GLY A 107 29.47 -7.88 -1.48
N SER A 108 29.76 -9.17 -1.34
CA SER A 108 28.80 -10.19 -0.89
C SER A 108 28.28 -9.78 0.49
N ALA A 109 27.20 -9.01 0.51
CA ALA A 109 26.41 -8.71 1.69
C ALA A 109 25.03 -9.29 1.42
N ASP A 110 24.52 -10.09 2.35
CA ASP A 110 23.14 -10.57 2.30
C ASP A 110 22.21 -9.38 1.99
N PRO A 111 21.31 -9.51 1.00
CA PRO A 111 20.38 -8.44 0.70
C PRO A 111 19.56 -8.17 1.96
N HIS A 112 19.67 -6.95 2.49
CA HIS A 112 18.81 -6.55 3.59
C HIS A 112 17.40 -6.37 3.03
N VAL A 113 16.55 -7.36 3.27
CA VAL A 113 15.14 -7.34 2.90
C VAL A 113 14.32 -6.97 4.12
N ARG A 114 13.40 -6.02 3.95
CA ARG A 114 12.37 -5.68 4.94
C ARG A 114 11.01 -5.92 4.32
N LEU A 115 10.20 -6.70 5.00
CA LEU A 115 8.81 -6.93 4.61
C LEU A 115 7.90 -6.07 5.48
N PHE A 116 6.87 -5.51 4.87
CA PHE A 116 5.81 -4.79 5.53
C PHE A 116 4.45 -5.26 5.03
N SER A 117 3.41 -4.97 5.79
CA SER A 117 2.03 -5.22 5.41
C SER A 117 1.13 -4.08 5.82
N GLU A 118 0.14 -3.78 5.00
CA GLU A 118 -0.92 -2.80 5.26
C GLU A 118 -2.29 -3.34 4.83
N PRO A 119 -3.39 -2.91 5.47
CA PRO A 119 -4.73 -3.33 5.10
C PRO A 119 -5.16 -2.71 3.77
N LEU A 120 -5.87 -3.50 2.98
CA LEU A 120 -6.49 -3.07 1.72
C LEU A 120 -8.00 -3.08 1.85
N TYR A 121 -8.61 -2.12 1.17
CA TYR A 121 -10.05 -1.90 1.11
C TYR A 121 -10.45 -1.91 -0.36
N ARG A 122 -11.71 -2.22 -0.64
CA ARG A 122 -12.26 -2.04 -1.97
C ARG A 122 -12.53 -0.54 -2.20
N GLY A 123 -11.98 -0.01 -3.29
CA GLY A 123 -12.25 1.34 -3.75
C GLY A 123 -12.57 1.36 -5.24
N ALA A 124 -13.15 2.45 -5.71
CA ALA A 124 -13.39 2.68 -7.13
C ALA A 124 -12.07 2.78 -7.92
N ASP A 125 -12.07 2.26 -9.15
CA ASP A 125 -11.03 2.56 -10.14
C ASP A 125 -11.50 3.67 -11.11
N HIS A 126 -10.59 4.19 -11.93
CA HIS A 126 -10.88 5.27 -12.88
C HIS A 126 -11.83 4.87 -14.03
N ARG A 127 -12.18 3.58 -14.15
CA ARG A 127 -13.03 3.01 -15.19
C ARG A 127 -14.38 2.56 -14.66
N GLY A 128 -14.71 2.91 -13.41
CA GLY A 128 -15.96 2.51 -12.75
C GLY A 128 -15.97 1.07 -12.25
N GLY A 129 -14.83 0.37 -12.31
CA GLY A 129 -14.59 -0.90 -11.65
C GLY A 129 -14.19 -0.72 -10.19
N THR A 130 -13.83 -1.83 -9.54
CA THR A 130 -13.31 -1.80 -8.17
C THR A 130 -11.92 -2.40 -8.12
N ARG A 131 -11.07 -1.85 -7.24
CA ARG A 131 -9.73 -2.35 -6.98
C ARG A 131 -9.42 -2.38 -5.49
N LEU A 132 -8.45 -3.19 -5.12
CA LEU A 132 -7.84 -3.09 -3.79
C LEU A 132 -6.98 -1.83 -3.70
N ILE A 133 -7.11 -1.11 -2.59
CA ILE A 133 -6.40 0.13 -2.32
C ILE A 133 -6.15 0.28 -0.82
N SER A 134 -4.99 0.80 -0.42
CA SER A 134 -4.70 1.10 0.98
C SER A 134 -5.13 2.53 1.34
N LEU A 135 -5.34 2.80 2.63
CA LEU A 135 -5.64 4.16 3.10
C LEU A 135 -4.51 5.14 2.78
N ARG A 136 -3.27 4.66 2.85
CA ARG A 136 -2.07 5.41 2.48
C ARG A 136 -2.13 5.86 1.01
N GLU A 137 -2.55 4.97 0.12
CA GLU A 137 -2.71 5.26 -1.30
C GLU A 137 -3.90 6.19 -1.58
N LYS A 138 -5.03 6.01 -0.89
CA LYS A 138 -6.19 6.94 -0.96
C LYS A 138 -5.77 8.38 -0.60
N LEU A 139 -5.04 8.57 0.49
CA LEU A 139 -4.47 9.88 0.85
C LEU A 139 -3.56 10.46 -0.24
N ARG A 140 -2.67 9.64 -0.81
CA ARG A 140 -1.77 10.08 -1.90
C ARG A 140 -2.55 10.54 -3.13
N ASN A 141 -3.70 9.92 -3.39
CA ASN A 141 -4.60 10.26 -4.47
C ASN A 141 -5.51 11.47 -4.17
N GLY A 142 -5.31 12.13 -3.02
CA GLY A 142 -6.02 13.34 -2.64
C GLY A 142 -7.32 13.11 -1.89
N GLU A 143 -7.56 11.90 -1.39
CA GLU A 143 -8.73 11.66 -0.53
C GLU A 143 -8.50 12.21 0.88
N HIS A 144 -9.55 12.81 1.44
CA HIS A 144 -9.44 13.58 2.68
C HIS A 144 -10.12 12.96 3.90
N PHE A 145 -11.04 12.01 3.69
CA PHE A 145 -11.80 11.34 4.76
C PHE A 145 -12.53 12.32 5.69
N ASP A 146 -13.07 13.42 5.15
CA ASP A 146 -13.54 14.58 5.92
C ASP A 146 -14.62 14.25 6.94
N LYS A 147 -15.40 13.20 6.70
CA LYS A 147 -16.50 12.77 7.58
C LYS A 147 -16.12 11.58 8.45
N ALA A 148 -14.92 11.05 8.28
CA ALA A 148 -14.44 9.90 9.00
C ALA A 148 -13.76 10.28 10.33
N PHE A 149 -13.68 9.32 11.23
CA PHE A 149 -12.93 9.43 12.47
C PHE A 149 -12.28 8.10 12.82
N ILE A 150 -11.20 8.16 13.59
CA ILE A 150 -10.58 7.00 14.25
C ILE A 150 -10.79 7.19 15.75
N ARG A 151 -11.53 6.26 16.37
CA ARG A 151 -11.97 6.36 17.77
C ARG A 151 -12.76 7.64 18.00
N HIS A 152 -12.18 8.65 18.67
CA HIS A 152 -12.81 9.94 18.93
C HIS A 152 -12.19 11.09 18.12
N ARG A 153 -11.19 10.81 17.28
CA ARG A 153 -10.46 11.82 16.51
C ARG A 153 -10.96 11.83 15.08
N ARG A 154 -11.49 12.97 14.64
CA ARG A 154 -11.83 13.21 13.23
C ARG A 154 -10.58 13.10 12.36
N LEU A 155 -10.71 12.41 11.24
CA LEU A 155 -9.71 12.47 10.19
C LEU A 155 -9.85 13.83 9.52
N GLN A 156 -8.87 14.68 9.75
CA GLN A 156 -8.77 15.96 9.09
C GLN A 156 -7.61 15.85 8.11
N ALA A 157 -7.91 16.00 6.84
CA ALA A 157 -6.93 16.23 5.79
C ALA A 157 -7.17 17.63 5.20
N GLY A 158 -6.30 18.07 4.29
CA GLY A 158 -6.42 19.40 3.65
C GLY A 158 -5.48 20.46 4.22
N SER A 159 -4.50 20.06 5.04
CA SER A 159 -3.30 20.86 5.27
C SER A 159 -2.09 19.93 5.31
N THR A 160 -0.92 20.40 4.86
CA THR A 160 0.30 19.57 4.80
C THR A 160 0.63 18.89 6.12
N VAL A 161 0.44 19.57 7.25
CA VAL A 161 0.72 19.02 8.59
C VAL A 161 -0.31 17.96 9.00
N ALA A 162 -1.59 18.19 8.68
CA ALA A 162 -2.66 17.24 8.97
C ALA A 162 -2.49 15.97 8.10
N ASP A 163 -2.21 16.16 6.81
CA ASP A 163 -1.98 15.08 5.85
C ASP A 163 -0.77 14.22 6.25
N GLN A 164 0.34 14.85 6.65
CA GLN A 164 1.51 14.13 7.16
C GLN A 164 1.20 13.33 8.43
N ARG A 165 0.39 13.87 9.34
CA ARG A 165 -0.02 13.16 10.57
C ARG A 165 -0.92 11.97 10.24
N LEU A 166 -1.82 12.14 9.27
CA LEU A 166 -2.72 11.09 8.83
C LEU A 166 -1.94 9.99 8.09
N ALA A 167 -1.01 10.36 7.21
CA ALA A 167 -0.11 9.43 6.54
C ALA A 167 0.68 8.56 7.53
N ARG A 168 1.23 9.15 8.60
CA ARG A 168 1.90 8.41 9.69
C ARG A 168 0.96 7.42 10.39
N THR A 169 -0.33 7.72 10.48
CA THR A 169 -1.31 6.80 11.08
C THR A 169 -1.53 5.57 10.20
N PHE A 170 -1.36 5.70 8.89
CA PHE A 170 -1.55 4.64 7.90
C PHE A 170 -0.23 3.98 7.47
N GLU A 171 0.88 4.23 8.16
CA GLU A 171 2.16 3.61 7.82
C GLU A 171 2.09 2.07 7.88
N PRO A 172 2.70 1.37 6.91
CA PRO A 172 2.73 -0.09 6.90
C PRO A 172 3.40 -0.70 8.13
N GLN A 173 2.89 -1.85 8.57
CA GLN A 173 3.48 -2.59 9.68
C GLN A 173 4.67 -3.43 9.21
N ARG A 174 5.84 -3.26 9.84
CA ARG A 174 7.02 -4.11 9.57
C ARG A 174 6.80 -5.54 10.09
N LEU A 175 7.17 -6.53 9.28
CA LEU A 175 7.15 -7.95 9.61
C LEU A 175 8.53 -8.39 10.14
N PHE A 176 8.70 -8.39 11.45
CA PHE A 176 10.01 -8.62 12.08
C PHE A 176 10.48 -10.08 12.09
N TYR A 177 9.58 -11.06 12.07
CA TYR A 177 9.89 -12.48 12.35
C TYR A 177 9.79 -13.41 11.16
N VAL A 178 9.64 -12.87 9.94
CA VAL A 178 9.50 -13.68 8.72
C VAL A 178 10.75 -13.64 7.84
N SER A 179 11.68 -12.76 8.17
CA SER A 179 13.00 -12.70 7.56
C SER A 179 13.93 -13.74 8.21
N LYS A 180 13.68 -15.01 7.94
CA LYS A 180 14.75 -16.01 7.84
C LYS A 180 14.52 -16.79 6.54
N PRO A 181 15.54 -16.87 5.65
CA PRO A 181 15.46 -17.72 4.47
C PRO A 181 15.32 -19.20 4.84
#